data_AF-A0A099ZM25-F1
#
_entry.id   AF-A0A099ZM25-F1
#
_cell.length_a   1.000
_cell.length_b   1.000
_cell.length_c   1.000
_cell.angle_alpha   90.00
_cell.angle_beta   90.00
_cell.angle_gamma   90.00
#
_symmetry.space_group_name_H-M   'P 1'
#
loop_
_entity.id
_entity.type
_entity.pdbx_description
1 polymer ?
#
loop_
_entity_poly.entity_id
_entity_poly.type
_entity_poly.pdbx_seq_one_letter_code
_entity_poly.pdbx_strand_id
1 'polypeptide(L)'
;IDPKDYTFSGLKGETVGRLPGKVAGQQFVIQDCENCSIYIFDHSATITIDDCTSCQIFLGPIKGSVFFRDCKDCKCVVACQQFRSRDCRRLDVFLCCATQPIIESSAGMKFGCFQYYYPELALQFKDAGLSIFNNTWSNIHDFTPLAGENNWGLLPENALVQDYVPLPSTEELKAVRVSTDAAKSIIPVTRGRRQRSSDESCLAVFFAGDYTTANARKLIDEMTGKGFQLVQTKEVLMKAEDAQRVFQQCASEFIPLLEKGKLM
;
A
#
# COMPACT_ATOMS: atom_id res chain seq x y z
N ILE A 1 -14.31 25.15 1.56
CA ILE A 1 -14.18 23.69 1.36
C ILE A 1 -15.60 23.15 1.33
N ASP A 2 -16.12 22.79 0.16
CA ASP A 2 -17.46 22.21 0.03
C ASP A 2 -17.38 20.69 0.30
N PRO A 3 -18.19 20.11 1.20
CA PRO A 3 -18.21 18.67 1.43
C PRO A 3 -18.41 17.81 0.17
N LYS A 4 -19.06 18.37 -0.86
CA LYS A 4 -19.27 17.70 -2.15
C LYS A 4 -17.98 17.45 -2.92
N ASP A 5 -16.96 18.29 -2.72
CA ASP A 5 -15.67 18.12 -3.38
C ASP A 5 -14.90 16.89 -2.85
N TYR A 6 -15.29 16.40 -1.66
CA TYR A 6 -14.65 15.31 -0.92
C TYR A 6 -15.54 14.07 -0.79
N THR A 7 -16.61 14.00 -1.57
CA THR A 7 -17.56 12.90 -1.54
C THR A 7 -17.89 12.43 -2.95
N PHE A 8 -17.84 11.12 -3.17
CA PHE A 8 -18.51 10.48 -4.30
C PHE A 8 -19.66 9.63 -3.76
N SER A 9 -20.88 9.90 -4.20
CA SER A 9 -22.08 9.25 -3.67
C SER A 9 -23.07 8.94 -4.77
N GLY A 10 -23.58 7.70 -4.79
CA GLY A 10 -24.68 7.29 -5.67
C GLY A 10 -24.34 7.22 -7.16
N LEU A 11 -23.06 7.15 -7.51
CA LEU A 11 -22.61 7.11 -8.90
C LEU A 11 -22.81 5.72 -9.50
N LYS A 12 -23.16 5.65 -10.79
CA LYS A 12 -23.40 4.37 -11.47
C LYS A 12 -22.79 4.31 -12.86
N GLY A 13 -21.88 3.37 -13.10
CA GLY A 13 -21.24 3.19 -14.40
C GLY A 13 -20.29 4.34 -14.80
N GLU A 14 -19.87 5.14 -13.82
CA GLU A 14 -19.09 6.36 -14.06
C GLU A 14 -17.59 6.15 -13.80
N THR A 15 -16.76 6.88 -14.54
CA THR A 15 -15.33 7.04 -14.23
C THR A 15 -15.09 8.43 -13.66
N VAL A 16 -14.70 8.49 -12.39
CA VAL A 16 -14.50 9.75 -11.66
C VAL A 16 -13.17 9.77 -10.92
N GLY A 17 -12.70 10.96 -10.53
CA GLY A 17 -11.48 11.05 -9.76
C GLY A 17 -11.14 12.43 -9.24
N ARG A 18 -9.97 12.51 -8.60
CA ARG A 18 -9.34 13.74 -8.12
C ARG A 18 -7.90 13.76 -8.60
N LEU A 19 -7.52 14.85 -9.24
CA LEU A 19 -6.15 15.13 -9.66
C LEU A 19 -5.27 15.49 -8.46
N PRO A 20 -3.93 15.43 -8.60
CA PRO A 20 -3.00 15.89 -7.57
C PRO A 20 -3.32 17.32 -7.09
N GLY A 21 -3.27 17.51 -5.76
CA GLY A 21 -3.55 18.79 -5.09
C GLY A 21 -5.04 19.11 -4.90
N LYS A 22 -5.96 18.26 -5.36
CA LYS A 22 -7.42 18.48 -5.20
C LYS A 22 -7.96 17.97 -3.87
N VAL A 23 -7.30 16.99 -3.23
CA VAL A 23 -7.71 16.48 -1.91
C VAL A 23 -6.84 17.09 -0.81
N ALA A 24 -5.54 17.20 -1.03
CA ALA A 24 -4.57 17.87 -0.17
C ALA A 24 -4.69 17.49 1.32
N GLY A 25 -4.80 16.18 1.61
CA GLY A 25 -4.80 15.66 2.97
C GLY A 25 -6.14 15.79 3.71
N GLN A 26 -7.21 16.18 3.03
CA GLN A 26 -8.56 16.15 3.60
C GLN A 26 -9.11 14.72 3.73
N GLN A 27 -10.18 14.56 4.50
CA GLN A 27 -10.97 13.33 4.50
C GLN A 27 -11.73 13.19 3.17
N PHE A 28 -11.94 11.96 2.71
CA PHE A 28 -12.75 11.65 1.53
C PHE A 28 -13.77 10.56 1.83
N VAL A 29 -14.95 10.61 1.22
CA VAL A 29 -16.01 9.61 1.37
C VAL A 29 -16.41 9.07 0.00
N ILE A 30 -16.52 7.75 -0.13
CA ILE A 30 -17.08 7.07 -1.30
C ILE A 30 -18.23 6.21 -0.80
N GLN A 31 -19.44 6.41 -1.29
CA GLN A 31 -20.60 5.65 -0.80
C GLN A 31 -21.61 5.36 -1.91
N ASP A 32 -22.31 4.22 -1.84
CA ASP A 32 -23.40 3.88 -2.76
C ASP A 32 -23.02 3.88 -4.26
N CYS A 33 -21.74 3.61 -4.59
CA CYS A 33 -21.28 3.59 -5.98
C CYS A 33 -21.37 2.18 -6.59
N GLU A 34 -21.80 2.10 -7.85
CA GLU A 34 -22.01 0.83 -8.56
C GLU A 34 -21.34 0.83 -9.94
N ASN A 35 -20.53 -0.19 -10.24
CA ASN A 35 -19.85 -0.33 -11.54
C ASN A 35 -18.98 0.90 -11.90
N CYS A 36 -18.37 1.55 -10.92
CA CYS A 36 -17.57 2.76 -11.12
C CYS A 36 -16.06 2.50 -11.18
N SER A 37 -15.35 3.37 -11.88
CA SER A 37 -13.89 3.45 -11.83
C SER A 37 -13.50 4.76 -11.13
N ILE A 38 -12.91 4.67 -9.94
CA ILE A 38 -12.67 5.81 -9.04
C ILE A 38 -11.17 5.98 -8.82
N TYR A 39 -10.63 7.16 -9.12
CA TYR A 39 -9.20 7.44 -9.01
C TYR A 39 -8.91 8.68 -8.18
N ILE A 40 -8.40 8.51 -6.96
CA ILE A 40 -7.98 9.60 -6.09
C ILE A 40 -6.45 9.72 -6.16
N PHE A 41 -5.95 10.54 -7.09
CA PHE A 41 -4.51 10.77 -7.30
C PHE A 41 -3.93 11.83 -6.35
N ASP A 42 -4.29 11.75 -5.07
CA ASP A 42 -3.80 12.66 -4.04
C ASP A 42 -3.79 12.00 -2.66
N HIS A 43 -3.05 12.59 -1.72
CA HIS A 43 -3.02 12.14 -0.34
C HIS A 43 -4.28 12.60 0.42
N SER A 44 -4.67 11.80 1.42
CA SER A 44 -5.88 12.04 2.23
C SER A 44 -5.62 11.78 3.71
N ALA A 45 -6.43 12.36 4.60
CA ALA A 45 -6.37 12.06 6.03
C ALA A 45 -6.93 10.66 6.32
N THR A 46 -8.13 10.38 5.83
CA THR A 46 -8.84 9.10 5.98
C THR A 46 -9.86 8.97 4.85
N ILE A 47 -10.17 7.72 4.45
CA ILE A 47 -11.19 7.44 3.44
C ILE A 47 -12.13 6.35 3.95
N THR A 48 -13.44 6.58 3.85
CA THR A 48 -14.47 5.54 4.02
C THR A 48 -15.06 5.16 2.68
N ILE A 49 -15.27 3.86 2.47
CA ILE A 49 -15.88 3.29 1.28
C ILE A 49 -17.05 2.43 1.74
N ASP A 50 -18.26 2.85 1.45
CA ASP A 50 -19.50 2.28 1.97
C ASP A 50 -20.40 1.80 0.84
N ASP A 51 -20.98 0.61 0.97
CA ASP A 51 -22.03 0.11 0.08
C ASP A 51 -21.67 0.12 -1.42
N CYS A 52 -20.38 0.01 -1.75
CA CYS A 52 -19.90 0.05 -3.13
C CYS A 52 -19.86 -1.35 -3.75
N THR A 53 -20.35 -1.48 -4.98
CA THR A 53 -20.42 -2.76 -5.70
C THR A 53 -19.73 -2.68 -7.06
N SER A 54 -18.92 -3.69 -7.40
CA SER A 54 -18.27 -3.83 -8.72
C SER A 54 -17.41 -2.62 -9.12
N CYS A 55 -16.79 -1.95 -8.15
CA CYS A 55 -15.97 -0.75 -8.41
C CYS A 55 -14.48 -1.07 -8.55
N GLN A 56 -13.79 -0.31 -9.40
CA GLN A 56 -12.32 -0.31 -9.48
C GLN A 56 -11.81 0.98 -8.85
N ILE A 57 -10.94 0.89 -7.85
CA ILE A 57 -10.61 2.03 -6.99
C ILE A 57 -9.10 2.19 -6.84
N PHE A 58 -8.56 3.33 -7.25
CA PHE A 58 -7.21 3.76 -6.86
C PHE A 58 -7.30 4.82 -5.77
N LEU A 59 -6.63 4.60 -4.64
CA LEU A 59 -6.48 5.57 -3.57
C LEU A 59 -5.01 5.91 -3.37
N GLY A 60 -4.68 7.20 -3.47
CA GLY A 60 -3.39 7.74 -3.08
C GLY A 60 -3.09 7.55 -1.58
N PRO A 61 -1.94 8.04 -1.09
CA PRO A 61 -1.48 7.80 0.28
C PRO A 61 -2.45 8.35 1.35
N ILE A 62 -2.94 7.47 2.23
CA ILE A 62 -3.87 7.82 3.31
C ILE A 62 -3.12 7.84 4.64
N LYS A 63 -2.98 9.03 5.25
CA LYS A 63 -2.26 9.24 6.50
C LYS A 63 -2.76 8.37 7.65
N GLY A 64 -4.06 8.18 7.74
CA GLY A 64 -4.73 7.38 8.76
C GLY A 64 -5.30 6.09 8.18
N SER A 65 -6.60 5.88 8.42
CA SER A 65 -7.30 4.67 8.03
C SER A 65 -7.99 4.78 6.67
N VAL A 66 -8.01 3.67 5.95
CA VAL A 66 -9.04 3.34 4.97
C VAL A 66 -10.01 2.34 5.60
N PHE A 67 -11.31 2.54 5.40
CA PHE A 67 -12.32 1.62 5.92
C PHE A 67 -13.34 1.27 4.84
N PHE A 68 -13.33 0.00 4.43
CA PHE A 68 -14.37 -0.58 3.56
C PHE A 68 -15.49 -1.18 4.42
N ARG A 69 -16.74 -0.80 4.15
CA ARG A 69 -17.93 -1.35 4.80
C ARG A 69 -18.95 -1.75 3.74
N ASP A 70 -19.52 -2.95 3.87
CA ASP A 70 -20.59 -3.44 3.00
C ASP A 70 -20.25 -3.45 1.49
N CYS A 71 -18.96 -3.50 1.15
CA CYS A 71 -18.47 -3.46 -0.23
C CYS A 71 -18.38 -4.84 -0.88
N LYS A 72 -18.71 -4.93 -2.17
CA LYS A 72 -18.77 -6.21 -2.91
C LYS A 72 -18.09 -6.10 -4.27
N ASP A 73 -17.32 -7.13 -4.65
CA ASP A 73 -16.74 -7.25 -5.99
C ASP A 73 -15.84 -6.07 -6.42
N CYS A 74 -15.23 -5.37 -5.44
CA CYS A 74 -14.38 -4.23 -5.75
C CYS A 74 -12.90 -4.65 -5.89
N LYS A 75 -12.20 -3.96 -6.79
CA LYS A 75 -10.78 -4.17 -7.06
C LYS A 75 -10.04 -2.87 -6.74
N CYS A 76 -9.01 -2.93 -5.93
CA CYS A 76 -8.44 -1.73 -5.33
C CYS A 76 -6.92 -1.69 -5.36
N VAL A 77 -6.36 -0.49 -5.47
CA VAL A 77 -4.95 -0.19 -5.17
C VAL A 77 -4.96 0.87 -4.08
N VAL A 78 -4.37 0.57 -2.92
CA VAL A 78 -4.51 1.40 -1.71
C VAL A 78 -3.19 1.52 -0.96
N ALA A 79 -2.83 2.74 -0.56
CA ALA A 79 -1.76 3.01 0.39
C ALA A 79 -2.31 3.70 1.63
N CYS A 80 -2.07 3.15 2.82
CA CYS A 80 -2.64 3.67 4.06
C CYS A 80 -1.77 3.35 5.28
N GLN A 81 -2.02 4.05 6.40
CA GLN A 81 -1.46 3.63 7.69
C GLN A 81 -2.19 2.40 8.23
N GLN A 82 -3.53 2.41 8.21
CA GLN A 82 -4.37 1.33 8.70
C GLN A 82 -5.40 0.91 7.64
N PHE A 83 -5.44 -0.38 7.33
CA PHE A 83 -6.47 -0.98 6.49
C PHE A 83 -7.50 -1.70 7.34
N ARG A 84 -8.78 -1.39 7.14
CA ARG A 84 -9.91 -2.07 7.78
C ARG A 84 -10.96 -2.43 6.74
N SER A 85 -11.54 -3.62 6.86
CA SER A 85 -12.78 -3.98 6.17
C SER A 85 -13.77 -4.63 7.13
N ARG A 86 -15.06 -4.33 6.94
CA ARG A 86 -16.15 -5.02 7.63
C ARG A 86 -17.27 -5.34 6.64
N ASP A 87 -17.89 -6.50 6.79
CA ASP A 87 -19.06 -6.90 5.99
C ASP A 87 -18.80 -6.88 4.47
N CYS A 88 -17.55 -7.10 4.05
CA CYS A 88 -17.12 -7.03 2.65
C CYS A 88 -17.05 -8.41 1.99
N ARG A 89 -17.27 -8.48 0.66
CA ARG A 89 -17.17 -9.74 -0.08
C ARG A 89 -16.43 -9.58 -1.41
N ARG A 90 -15.45 -10.44 -1.65
CA ARG A 90 -14.65 -10.48 -2.90
C ARG A 90 -13.99 -9.13 -3.20
N LEU A 91 -13.12 -8.67 -2.29
CA LEU A 91 -12.24 -7.54 -2.54
C LEU A 91 -10.85 -8.01 -2.96
N ASP A 92 -10.37 -7.56 -4.10
CA ASP A 92 -8.98 -7.78 -4.55
C ASP A 92 -8.19 -6.48 -4.36
N VAL A 93 -7.21 -6.46 -3.44
CA VAL A 93 -6.53 -5.23 -3.00
C VAL A 93 -5.02 -5.33 -3.17
N PHE A 94 -4.43 -4.47 -4.00
CA PHE A 94 -2.99 -4.20 -4.02
C PHE A 94 -2.68 -3.16 -2.94
N LEU A 95 -2.05 -3.60 -1.85
CA LEU A 95 -2.00 -2.87 -0.59
C LEU A 95 -0.57 -2.43 -0.21
N CYS A 96 -0.47 -1.20 0.26
CA CYS A 96 0.61 -0.70 1.10
C CYS A 96 -0.02 -0.33 2.45
N CYS A 97 0.34 -1.04 3.52
CA CYS A 97 -0.22 -0.81 4.85
C CYS A 97 0.90 -0.78 5.89
N ALA A 98 1.01 0.32 6.62
CA ALA A 98 2.06 0.48 7.64
C ALA A 98 1.87 -0.44 8.85
N THR A 99 0.62 -0.77 9.16
CA THR A 99 0.24 -1.69 10.24
C THR A 99 -0.35 -2.99 9.69
N GLN A 100 -0.63 -3.95 10.58
CA GLN A 100 -1.32 -5.18 10.24
C GLN A 100 -2.71 -4.87 9.63
N PRO A 101 -3.01 -5.27 8.37
CA PRO A 101 -4.34 -5.12 7.79
C PRO A 101 -5.37 -5.97 8.54
N ILE A 102 -6.56 -5.44 8.71
CA ILE A 102 -7.64 -6.07 9.48
C ILE A 102 -8.85 -6.32 8.58
N ILE A 103 -9.43 -7.52 8.71
CA ILE A 103 -10.75 -7.84 8.18
C ILE A 103 -11.68 -8.35 9.29
N GLU A 104 -12.97 -8.11 9.14
CA GLU A 104 -14.02 -8.55 10.06
C GLU A 104 -15.29 -8.86 9.25
N SER A 105 -16.01 -9.93 9.58
CA SER A 105 -17.25 -10.37 8.90
C SER A 105 -17.17 -10.35 7.36
N SER A 106 -15.99 -10.64 6.81
CA SER A 106 -15.69 -10.48 5.38
C SER A 106 -15.22 -11.80 4.77
N ALA A 107 -15.47 -12.02 3.47
CA ALA A 107 -15.12 -13.28 2.81
C ALA A 107 -14.62 -13.09 1.37
N GLY A 108 -13.68 -13.95 0.96
CA GLY A 108 -13.09 -13.92 -0.39
C GLY A 108 -12.17 -12.72 -0.62
N MET A 109 -11.54 -12.21 0.43
CA MET A 109 -10.62 -11.07 0.37
C MET A 109 -9.28 -11.52 -0.21
N LYS A 110 -8.67 -10.79 -1.14
CA LYS A 110 -7.33 -11.11 -1.67
C LYS A 110 -6.43 -9.92 -1.62
N PHE A 111 -5.18 -10.15 -1.24
CA PHE A 111 -4.19 -9.09 -1.07
C PHE A 111 -2.98 -9.30 -1.99
N GLY A 112 -2.50 -8.22 -2.60
CA GLY A 112 -1.24 -8.14 -3.34
C GLY A 112 -0.40 -6.98 -2.82
N CYS A 113 0.88 -6.93 -3.15
CA CYS A 113 1.71 -5.77 -2.82
C CYS A 113 1.28 -4.58 -3.68
N PHE A 114 1.21 -3.37 -3.10
CA PHE A 114 1.04 -2.14 -3.87
C PHE A 114 2.06 -2.06 -5.01
N GLN A 115 1.58 -1.75 -6.21
CA GLN A 115 2.41 -1.59 -7.41
C GLN A 115 1.82 -0.48 -8.29
N TYR A 116 2.31 0.74 -8.09
CA TYR A 116 1.85 1.93 -8.80
C TYR A 116 2.93 3.02 -8.80
N TYR A 117 2.85 3.92 -9.79
CA TYR A 117 3.71 5.09 -9.95
C TYR A 117 2.96 6.20 -10.68
N TYR A 118 3.17 7.45 -10.24
CA TYR A 118 3.03 8.68 -11.02
C TYR A 118 3.93 9.75 -10.37
N PRO A 119 4.30 10.83 -11.09
CA PRO A 119 5.34 11.76 -10.64
C PRO A 119 5.14 12.34 -9.24
N GLU A 120 3.90 12.68 -8.87
CA GLU A 120 3.54 13.31 -7.61
C GLU A 120 3.47 12.34 -6.43
N LEU A 121 3.35 11.03 -6.70
CA LEU A 121 3.05 10.01 -5.69
C LEU A 121 4.10 9.96 -4.57
N ALA A 122 5.38 10.13 -4.90
CA ALA A 122 6.45 10.11 -3.90
C ALA A 122 6.31 11.24 -2.86
N LEU A 123 5.96 12.45 -3.31
CA LEU A 123 5.73 13.58 -2.41
C LEU A 123 4.46 13.35 -1.57
N GLN A 124 3.41 12.79 -2.17
CA GLN A 124 2.18 12.48 -1.45
C GLN A 124 2.37 11.42 -0.35
N PHE A 125 3.26 10.44 -0.54
CA PHE A 125 3.65 9.51 0.53
C PHE A 125 4.30 10.24 1.70
N LYS A 126 5.20 11.20 1.41
CA LYS A 126 5.84 12.05 2.40
C LYS A 126 4.81 12.93 3.14
N ASP A 127 3.89 13.57 2.42
CA ASP A 127 2.85 14.44 2.99
C ASP A 127 1.87 13.65 3.87
N ALA A 128 1.55 12.41 3.50
CA ALA A 128 0.79 11.49 4.34
C ALA A 128 1.58 10.93 5.54
N GLY A 129 2.89 11.18 5.63
CA GLY A 129 3.76 10.63 6.67
C GLY A 129 3.95 9.11 6.59
N LEU A 130 3.79 8.53 5.40
CA LEU A 130 3.92 7.10 5.16
C LEU A 130 5.30 6.79 4.57
N SER A 131 6.01 5.87 5.21
CA SER A 131 7.26 5.33 4.66
C SER A 131 6.97 4.32 3.57
N ILE A 132 7.63 4.46 2.43
CA ILE A 132 7.58 3.47 1.34
C ILE A 132 8.20 2.11 1.70
N PHE A 133 8.95 2.05 2.80
CA PHE A 133 9.59 0.84 3.31
C PHE A 133 8.80 0.19 4.45
N ASN A 134 7.68 0.78 4.90
CA ASN A 134 6.82 0.17 5.91
C ASN A 134 5.57 -0.41 5.26
N ASN A 135 5.65 -1.66 4.83
CA ASN A 135 4.53 -2.35 4.20
C ASN A 135 4.34 -3.79 4.72
N THR A 136 3.22 -4.05 5.40
CA THR A 136 2.84 -5.37 5.94
C THR A 136 1.60 -5.96 5.26
N TRP A 137 1.41 -5.65 3.98
CA TRP A 137 0.23 -6.00 3.16
C TRP A 137 -0.23 -7.46 3.19
N SER A 138 0.65 -8.42 3.48
CA SER A 138 0.34 -9.86 3.45
C SER A 138 0.12 -10.50 4.82
N ASN A 139 0.23 -9.73 5.91
CA ASN A 139 0.01 -10.22 7.27
C ASN A 139 -1.40 -9.85 7.76
N ILE A 140 -2.43 -10.50 7.24
CA ILE A 140 -3.82 -10.14 7.55
C ILE A 140 -4.23 -10.68 8.92
N HIS A 141 -4.91 -9.86 9.71
CA HIS A 141 -5.63 -10.29 10.90
C HIS A 141 -7.13 -10.38 10.59
N ASP A 142 -7.71 -11.55 10.85
CA ASP A 142 -9.14 -11.79 10.71
C ASP A 142 -9.77 -11.91 12.11
N PHE A 143 -10.69 -10.99 12.43
CA PHE A 143 -11.40 -10.98 13.71
C PHE A 143 -12.50 -12.05 13.81
N THR A 144 -12.99 -12.56 12.68
CA THR A 144 -14.12 -13.49 12.61
C THR A 144 -13.77 -14.70 11.72
N PRO A 145 -12.72 -15.46 12.07
CA PRO A 145 -12.34 -16.63 11.28
C PRO A 145 -13.43 -17.69 11.35
N LEU A 146 -13.84 -18.22 10.20
CA LEU A 146 -14.76 -19.34 10.11
C LEU A 146 -13.99 -20.66 10.13
N ALA A 147 -14.45 -21.63 10.92
CA ALA A 147 -13.77 -22.92 11.04
C ALA A 147 -13.74 -23.66 9.70
N GLY A 148 -12.53 -23.97 9.20
CA GLY A 148 -12.34 -24.70 7.95
C GLY A 148 -12.44 -23.85 6.68
N GLU A 149 -12.71 -22.55 6.78
CA GLU A 149 -12.72 -21.61 5.66
C GLU A 149 -11.60 -20.59 5.80
N ASN A 150 -11.08 -20.12 4.66
CA ASN A 150 -10.14 -19.02 4.64
C ASN A 150 -10.82 -17.78 4.05
N ASN A 151 -11.15 -16.82 4.92
CA ASN A 151 -11.83 -15.58 4.53
C ASN A 151 -10.96 -14.69 3.64
N TRP A 152 -9.64 -14.94 3.59
CA TRP A 152 -8.71 -14.18 2.78
C TRP A 152 -7.64 -15.04 2.10
N GLY A 153 -6.95 -14.47 1.12
CA GLY A 153 -5.81 -15.08 0.45
C GLY A 153 -4.87 -14.03 -0.12
N LEU A 154 -3.81 -14.49 -0.77
CA LEU A 154 -2.92 -13.61 -1.53
C LEU A 154 -3.29 -13.69 -3.02
N LEU A 155 -3.27 -12.56 -3.71
CA LEU A 155 -3.37 -12.51 -5.17
C LEU A 155 -2.22 -13.31 -5.81
N PRO A 156 -2.41 -13.85 -7.03
CA PRO A 156 -1.31 -14.47 -7.78
C PRO A 156 -0.11 -13.53 -7.90
N GLU A 157 1.10 -14.07 -7.84
CA GLU A 157 2.33 -13.24 -7.91
C GLU A 157 2.52 -12.62 -9.30
N ASN A 158 1.99 -13.25 -10.35
CA ASN A 158 1.97 -12.75 -11.72
C ASN A 158 0.73 -11.90 -12.04
N ALA A 159 -0.07 -11.51 -11.04
CA ALA A 159 -1.24 -10.67 -11.26
C ALA A 159 -0.83 -9.29 -11.79
N LEU A 160 -1.31 -8.92 -12.97
CA LEU A 160 -1.07 -7.59 -13.54
C LEU A 160 -2.07 -6.61 -12.94
N VAL A 161 -1.58 -5.53 -12.32
CA VAL A 161 -2.43 -4.51 -11.67
C VAL A 161 -3.52 -3.99 -12.61
N GLN A 162 -3.22 -3.83 -13.90
CA GLN A 162 -4.16 -3.29 -14.90
C GLN A 162 -5.37 -4.20 -15.17
N ASP A 163 -5.26 -5.52 -14.95
CA ASP A 163 -6.39 -6.45 -15.09
C ASP A 163 -7.41 -6.30 -13.95
N TYR A 164 -6.99 -5.63 -12.87
CA TYR A 164 -7.80 -5.41 -11.68
C TYR A 164 -8.24 -3.95 -11.58
N VAL A 165 -7.30 -3.02 -11.71
CA VAL A 165 -7.54 -1.57 -11.69
C VAL A 165 -6.92 -0.99 -12.97
N PRO A 166 -7.72 -0.85 -14.04
CA PRO A 166 -7.22 -0.33 -15.31
C PRO A 166 -6.76 1.12 -15.17
N LEU A 167 -5.95 1.59 -16.12
CA LEU A 167 -5.59 3.00 -16.18
C LEU A 167 -6.83 3.85 -16.50
N PRO A 168 -6.94 5.08 -15.98
CA PRO A 168 -8.09 5.93 -16.23
C PRO A 168 -8.23 6.23 -17.73
N SER A 169 -9.46 6.20 -18.22
CA SER A 169 -9.80 6.40 -19.64
C SER A 169 -10.22 7.84 -19.98
N THR A 170 -10.56 8.66 -18.98
CA THR A 170 -11.03 10.03 -19.16
C THR A 170 -9.86 10.99 -19.44
N GLU A 171 -10.08 11.98 -20.32
CA GLU A 171 -9.04 12.93 -20.72
C GLU A 171 -8.48 13.74 -19.53
N GLU A 172 -9.33 14.07 -18.56
CA GLU A 172 -8.90 14.75 -17.34
C GLU A 172 -7.90 13.91 -16.55
N LEU A 173 -8.23 12.64 -16.27
CA LEU A 173 -7.41 11.77 -15.42
C LEU A 173 -6.17 11.25 -16.15
N LYS A 174 -6.18 11.20 -17.50
CA LYS A 174 -4.99 10.89 -18.32
C LYS A 174 -3.85 11.89 -18.14
N ALA A 175 -4.11 13.09 -17.61
CA ALA A 175 -3.06 14.04 -17.26
C ALA A 175 -2.10 13.47 -16.21
N VAL A 176 -2.56 12.53 -15.37
CA VAL A 176 -1.72 11.82 -14.40
C VAL A 176 -0.99 10.69 -15.11
N ARG A 177 0.34 10.82 -15.23
CA ARG A 177 1.20 9.86 -15.95
C ARG A 177 1.45 8.60 -15.13
N VAL A 178 0.47 7.71 -15.13
CA VAL A 178 0.52 6.46 -14.38
C VAL A 178 1.41 5.41 -15.04
N SER A 179 2.14 4.67 -14.21
CA SER A 179 2.71 3.37 -14.56
C SER A 179 2.41 2.34 -13.47
N THR A 180 2.08 1.12 -13.89
CA THR A 180 1.91 -0.04 -13.02
C THR A 180 3.04 -1.05 -13.20
N ASP A 181 4.16 -0.64 -13.78
CA ASP A 181 5.36 -1.48 -13.90
C ASP A 181 5.98 -1.68 -12.50
N ALA A 182 6.31 -2.93 -12.17
CA ALA A 182 6.95 -3.28 -10.90
C ALA A 182 8.26 -2.51 -10.69
N ALA A 183 9.06 -2.34 -11.75
CA ALA A 183 10.35 -1.63 -11.68
C ALA A 183 10.20 -0.12 -11.44
N LYS A 184 9.03 0.46 -11.76
CA LYS A 184 8.76 1.89 -11.55
C LYS A 184 8.04 2.17 -10.25
N SER A 185 7.55 1.16 -9.54
CA SER A 185 6.69 1.41 -8.40
C SER A 185 7.37 2.22 -7.30
N ILE A 186 6.62 3.17 -6.74
CA ILE A 186 7.07 3.93 -5.56
C ILE A 186 7.26 3.01 -4.36
N ILE A 187 6.49 1.93 -4.23
CA ILE A 187 6.68 0.93 -3.19
C ILE A 187 7.52 -0.23 -3.77
N PRO A 188 8.66 -0.59 -3.15
CA PRO A 188 9.36 -1.81 -3.53
C PRO A 188 8.43 -3.02 -3.44
N VAL A 189 8.31 -3.78 -4.52
CA VAL A 189 7.43 -4.96 -4.55
C VAL A 189 8.05 -6.05 -3.68
N THR A 190 7.37 -6.38 -2.58
CA THR A 190 7.84 -7.36 -1.59
C THR A 190 7.03 -8.66 -1.66
N ARG A 191 7.66 -9.79 -1.33
CA ARG A 191 6.96 -11.09 -1.26
C ARG A 191 6.18 -11.29 0.04
N GLY A 192 6.56 -10.59 1.11
CA GLY A 192 5.91 -10.68 2.42
C GLY A 192 5.81 -12.12 2.93
N ARG A 193 4.59 -12.58 3.22
CA ARG A 193 4.30 -13.94 3.73
C ARG A 193 4.10 -15.02 2.66
N ARG A 194 4.41 -14.74 1.38
CA ARG A 194 4.39 -15.78 0.34
C ARG A 194 5.36 -16.92 0.68
N GLN A 195 5.07 -18.11 0.17
CA GLN A 195 5.95 -19.26 0.32
C GLN A 195 7.32 -18.97 -0.31
N ARG A 196 8.37 -19.34 0.43
CA ARG A 196 9.77 -19.17 0.02
C ARG A 196 10.25 -20.45 -0.65
N SER A 197 11.10 -20.30 -1.66
CA SER A 197 11.78 -21.42 -2.32
C SER A 197 13.14 -21.76 -1.68
N SER A 198 13.59 -20.95 -0.72
CA SER A 198 14.84 -21.10 0.01
C SER A 198 14.65 -20.66 1.45
N ASP A 199 15.38 -21.31 2.35
CA ASP A 199 15.48 -20.93 3.77
C ASP A 199 16.59 -19.90 4.02
N GLU A 200 17.45 -19.65 3.02
CA GLU A 200 18.49 -18.63 3.12
C GLU A 200 17.88 -17.23 3.19
N SER A 201 18.41 -16.40 4.08
CA SER A 201 17.96 -15.03 4.29
C SER A 201 19.17 -14.11 4.50
N CYS A 202 19.09 -12.89 3.98
CA CYS A 202 20.09 -11.86 4.17
C CYS A 202 19.40 -10.59 4.70
N LEU A 203 20.00 -9.97 5.73
CA LEU A 203 19.59 -8.69 6.27
C LEU A 203 20.58 -7.62 5.83
N ALA A 204 20.11 -6.62 5.10
CA ALA A 204 20.84 -5.39 4.83
C ALA A 204 20.23 -4.28 5.67
N VAL A 205 21.08 -3.47 6.32
CA VAL A 205 20.64 -2.30 7.10
C VAL A 205 21.35 -1.06 6.57
N PHE A 206 20.56 -0.02 6.31
CA PHE A 206 21.05 1.26 5.84
C PHE A 206 20.80 2.33 6.90
N PHE A 207 21.87 3.02 7.30
CA PHE A 207 21.79 4.11 8.28
C PHE A 207 21.37 5.42 7.61
N ALA A 208 20.73 6.31 8.37
CA ALA A 208 20.24 7.58 7.87
C ALA A 208 21.36 8.44 7.21
N GLY A 209 21.03 9.03 6.07
CA GLY A 209 21.92 9.85 5.24
C GLY A 209 21.22 10.28 3.95
N ASP A 210 21.82 11.25 3.25
CA ASP A 210 21.19 11.92 2.10
C ASP A 210 20.86 10.97 0.93
N TYR A 211 21.67 9.92 0.76
CA TYR A 211 21.55 8.96 -0.34
C TYR A 211 20.96 7.61 0.08
N THR A 212 20.53 7.46 1.34
CA THR A 212 20.17 6.15 1.90
C THR A 212 19.00 5.51 1.14
N THR A 213 17.96 6.27 0.80
CA THR A 213 16.81 5.76 0.01
C THR A 213 17.25 5.31 -1.39
N ALA A 214 18.11 6.07 -2.05
CA ALA A 214 18.62 5.73 -3.38
C ALA A 214 19.50 4.47 -3.33
N ASN A 215 20.36 4.35 -2.32
CA ASN A 215 21.20 3.18 -2.11
C ASN A 215 20.39 1.92 -1.83
N ALA A 216 19.35 2.02 -0.98
CA ALA A 216 18.44 0.91 -0.70
C ALA A 216 17.72 0.44 -1.97
N ARG A 217 17.20 1.37 -2.79
CA ARG A 217 16.58 1.04 -4.08
C ARG A 217 17.56 0.37 -5.04
N LYS A 218 18.76 0.93 -5.18
CA LYS A 218 19.81 0.37 -6.03
C LYS A 218 20.16 -1.07 -5.64
N LEU A 219 20.31 -1.35 -4.34
CA LEU A 219 20.56 -2.72 -3.87
C LEU A 219 19.38 -3.64 -4.20
N ILE A 220 18.15 -3.19 -3.98
CA ILE A 220 16.94 -3.97 -4.31
C ILE A 220 16.93 -4.32 -5.81
N ASP A 221 17.20 -3.35 -6.68
CA ASP A 221 17.20 -3.54 -8.13
C ASP A 221 18.31 -4.52 -8.56
N GLU A 222 19.53 -4.36 -8.05
CA GLU A 222 20.65 -5.26 -8.34
C GLU A 222 20.40 -6.69 -7.88
N MET A 223 19.84 -6.88 -6.68
CA MET A 223 19.56 -8.20 -6.13
C MET A 223 18.39 -8.87 -6.85
N THR A 224 17.33 -8.12 -7.14
CA THR A 224 16.17 -8.63 -7.90
C THR A 224 16.58 -9.01 -9.33
N GLY A 225 17.44 -8.22 -9.97
CA GLY A 225 18.00 -8.53 -11.28
C GLY A 225 18.88 -9.80 -11.31
N LYS A 226 19.42 -10.20 -10.16
CA LYS A 226 20.16 -11.47 -9.98
C LYS A 226 19.26 -12.64 -9.56
N GLY A 227 17.94 -12.45 -9.49
CA GLY A 227 16.97 -13.48 -9.12
C GLY A 227 16.74 -13.65 -7.61
N PHE A 228 17.33 -12.79 -6.78
CA PHE A 228 16.98 -12.76 -5.35
C PHE A 228 15.63 -12.12 -5.13
N GLN A 229 14.98 -12.47 -4.03
CA GLN A 229 13.63 -12.05 -3.72
C GLN A 229 13.61 -11.09 -2.55
N LEU A 230 13.03 -9.90 -2.74
CA LEU A 230 12.80 -8.97 -1.64
C LEU A 230 11.64 -9.47 -0.77
N VAL A 231 11.96 -9.97 0.42
CA VAL A 231 10.94 -10.50 1.34
C VAL A 231 10.16 -9.36 2.00
N GLN A 232 10.86 -8.42 2.63
CA GLN A 232 10.25 -7.34 3.40
C GLN A 232 11.26 -6.21 3.59
N THR A 233 10.75 -4.99 3.80
CA THR A 233 11.51 -3.80 4.18
C THR A 233 10.94 -3.21 5.47
N LYS A 234 11.71 -2.35 6.15
CA LYS A 234 11.24 -1.61 7.32
C LYS A 234 12.00 -0.30 7.44
N GLU A 235 11.31 0.79 7.76
CA GLU A 235 11.97 2.02 8.21
C GLU A 235 11.63 2.27 9.69
N VAL A 236 12.65 2.33 10.56
CA VAL A 236 12.45 2.34 12.02
C VAL A 236 13.56 3.11 12.75
N LEU A 237 13.21 3.68 13.91
CA LEU A 237 14.23 4.14 14.87
C LEU A 237 14.74 2.92 15.64
N MET A 238 16.05 2.72 15.66
CA MET A 238 16.68 1.63 16.39
C MET A 238 17.40 2.19 17.61
N LYS A 239 17.14 1.61 18.80
CA LYS A 239 17.87 1.96 20.02
C LYS A 239 19.18 1.18 20.09
N ALA A 240 20.12 1.62 20.93
CA ALA A 240 21.38 0.91 21.13
C ALA A 240 21.18 -0.56 21.56
N GLU A 241 20.17 -0.84 22.40
CA GLU A 241 19.80 -2.20 22.82
C GLU A 241 19.28 -3.08 21.65
N ASP A 242 18.57 -2.48 20.69
CA ASP A 242 18.14 -3.18 19.47
C ASP A 242 19.35 -3.46 18.58
N ALA A 243 20.25 -2.49 18.40
CA ALA A 243 21.48 -2.63 17.63
C ALA A 243 22.40 -3.72 18.20
N GLN A 244 22.52 -3.81 19.53
CA GLN A 244 23.26 -4.89 20.21
C GLN A 244 22.66 -6.27 19.91
N ARG A 245 21.33 -6.39 19.89
CA ARG A 245 20.65 -7.66 19.57
C ARG A 245 20.83 -8.06 18.11
N VAL A 246 20.77 -7.11 17.19
CA VAL A 246 20.80 -7.37 15.74
C VAL A 246 22.24 -7.54 15.23
N PHE A 247 23.15 -6.62 15.57
CA PHE A 247 24.51 -6.59 15.03
C PHE A 247 25.54 -7.30 15.93
N GLN A 248 25.16 -7.67 17.15
CA GLN A 248 25.98 -8.42 18.09
C GLN A 248 27.37 -7.78 18.27
N GLN A 249 28.45 -8.49 17.93
CA GLN A 249 29.83 -8.03 18.11
C GLN A 249 30.16 -6.76 17.32
N CYS A 250 29.46 -6.50 16.20
CA CYS A 250 29.67 -5.30 15.39
C CYS A 250 28.86 -4.09 15.86
N ALA A 251 28.03 -4.22 16.90
CA ALA A 251 27.11 -3.16 17.32
C ALA A 251 27.81 -1.86 17.72
N SER A 252 29.00 -1.93 18.34
CA SER A 252 29.76 -0.74 18.76
C SER A 252 30.15 0.17 17.60
N GLU A 253 30.34 -0.39 16.40
CA GLU A 253 30.66 0.38 15.18
C GLU A 253 29.44 1.17 14.67
N PHE A 254 28.24 0.67 14.92
CA PHE A 254 26.99 1.18 14.35
C PHE A 254 26.19 2.06 15.31
N ILE A 255 26.32 1.88 16.63
CA ILE A 255 25.62 2.69 17.64
C ILE A 255 25.77 4.21 17.41
N PRO A 256 26.97 4.75 17.08
CA PRO A 256 27.12 6.19 16.82
C PRO A 256 26.33 6.70 15.61
N LEU A 257 25.91 5.82 14.70
CA LEU A 257 25.16 6.19 13.50
C LEU A 257 23.64 6.27 13.75
N LEU A 258 23.14 5.73 14.87
CA LEU A 258 21.70 5.65 15.17
C LEU A 258 21.08 7.03 15.42
N GLU A 259 21.86 8.00 15.91
CA GLU A 259 21.38 9.36 16.19
C GLU A 259 21.03 10.14 14.92
N LYS A 260 21.49 9.69 13.74
CA LYS A 260 21.24 10.37 12.46
C LYS A 260 19.78 10.25 12.00
N GLY A 261 19.01 9.31 12.54
CA GLY A 261 17.59 9.15 12.20
C GLY A 261 17.16 7.71 12.05
N LYS A 262 16.08 7.48 11.29
CA LYS A 262 15.55 6.14 11.03
C LYS A 262 16.48 5.35 10.11
N LEU A 263 16.63 4.07 10.40
CA LEU A 263 17.31 3.12 9.54
C LEU A 263 16.29 2.47 8.59
N MET A 264 16.79 1.94 7.49
CA MET A 264 16.03 1.13 6.53
C MET A 264 16.59 -0.28 6.40
#